data_AF-A0A2I0SC13-F1
#
_entry.id   AF-A0A2I0SC13-F1
#
_cell.length_a   1.000
_cell.length_b   1.000
_cell.length_c   1.000
_cell.angle_alpha   90.00
_cell.angle_beta   90.00
_cell.angle_gamma   90.00
#
_symmetry.space_group_name_H-M   'P 1'
#
loop_
_entity.id
_entity.type
_entity.pdbx_description
1 polymer ?
#
loop_
_entity_poly.entity_id
_entity_poly.type
_entity_poly.pdbx_seq_one_letter_code
_entity_poly.pdbx_strand_id
1 'polypeptide(L)' 'MKIKSVRHTTAAGDASALGLALAVARELHPPVRRAPELVPAVSRPKQRLASGRRRTVRT' A
#
# COMPACT_ATOMS: atom_id res chain seq x y z
N MET A 1 -11.30 31.29 -4.26
CA MET A 1 -10.13 30.72 -4.97
C MET A 1 -10.43 29.27 -5.30
N LYS A 2 -10.35 28.82 -6.56
CA LYS A 2 -10.64 27.43 -6.96
C LYS A 2 -9.35 26.72 -7.35
N ILE A 3 -9.05 25.59 -6.71
CA ILE A 3 -7.90 24.73 -7.03
C ILE A 3 -8.31 23.79 -8.17
N LYS A 4 -7.52 23.73 -9.24
CA LYS A 4 -7.75 22.84 -10.39
C LYS A 4 -6.86 21.60 -10.24
N SER A 5 -7.47 20.42 -10.32
CA SER A 5 -6.71 19.16 -10.41
C SER A 5 -6.25 18.94 -11.86
N VAL A 6 -4.94 18.88 -12.07
CA VAL A 6 -4.34 18.54 -13.37
C VAL A 6 -3.86 17.10 -13.30
N ARG A 7 -4.31 16.24 -14.22
CA ARG A 7 -3.78 14.88 -14.35
C ARG A 7 -2.52 14.91 -15.20
N HIS A 8 -1.40 14.52 -14.63
CA HIS A 8 -0.18 14.26 -15.38
C HIS A 8 -0.19 12.81 -15.83
N THR A 9 -0.36 12.59 -17.13
CA THR A 9 -0.10 11.29 -17.75
C THR A 9 1.37 11.25 -18.11
N THR A 10 2.24 11.04 -17.13
CA THR A 10 3.60 10.60 -17.42
C THR A 10 3.49 9.21 -18.03
N ALA A 11 4.18 8.97 -19.15
CA ALA A 11 4.31 7.62 -19.68
C ALA A 11 4.85 6.76 -18.54
N ALA A 12 4.00 5.89 -18.00
CA ALA A 12 4.42 4.94 -16.98
C ALA A 12 5.46 4.07 -17.67
N GLY A 13 6.73 4.40 -17.43
CA GLY A 13 7.86 3.63 -17.91
C GLY A 13 7.62 2.19 -17.54
N ASP A 14 7.80 1.32 -18.53
CA ASP A 14 7.63 -0.13 -18.46
C ASP A 14 7.72 -0.68 -17.02
N ALA A 15 6.65 -1.35 -16.58
CA ALA A 15 6.57 -1.92 -15.24
C ALA A 15 7.74 -2.86 -14.93
N SER A 16 8.29 -3.52 -15.97
CA SER A 16 9.47 -4.38 -15.87
C SER A 16 10.72 -3.55 -15.56
N ALA A 17 10.92 -2.44 -16.27
CA ALA A 17 12.01 -1.49 -16.01
C ALA A 17 11.90 -0.86 -14.61
N LEU A 18 10.69 -0.55 -14.15
CA LEU A 18 10.47 -0.09 -12.77
C LEU A 18 10.84 -1.17 -11.75
N GLY A 19 10.45 -2.43 -12.00
CA GLY A 19 10.80 -3.56 -11.15
C GLY A 19 12.32 -3.74 -11.03
N LEU A 20 13.04 -3.65 -12.15
CA LEU A 20 14.49 -3.72 -12.19
C LEU A 20 15.13 -2.57 -11.43
N ALA A 21 14.70 -1.33 -11.67
CA ALA A 21 15.23 -0.16 -10.97
C ALA A 21 15.04 -0.27 -9.46
N LEU A 22 13.91 -0.80 -9.00
CA LEU A 22 13.65 -1.04 -7.57
C LEU A 22 14.52 -2.17 -7.00
N ALA A 23 14.82 -3.21 -7.78
CA ALA A 23 15.73 -4.28 -7.35
C ALA A 23 17.16 -3.73 -7.16
N VAL A 24 17.69 -3.02 -8.17
CA VAL A 24 19.01 -2.37 -8.11
C VAL A 24 19.08 -1.37 -6.95
N ALA A 25 18.03 -0.56 -6.75
CA ALA A 25 17.99 0.39 -5.65
C ALA A 25 18.08 -0.31 -4.28
N ARG A 26 17.52 -1.51 -4.11
CA ARG A 26 17.62 -2.27 -2.85
C ARG A 26 19.01 -2.88 -2.62
N GLU A 27 19.69 -3.24 -3.70
CA GLU A 27 21.08 -3.72 -3.64
C GLU A 27 22.03 -2.58 -3.25
N LEU A 28 21.84 -1.39 -3.84
CA LEU A 28 22.65 -0.21 -3.55
C LEU A 28 22.29 0.44 -2.20
N HIS A 29 21.01 0.39 -1.82
CA HIS A 29 20.49 1.02 -0.62
C HIS A 29 19.77 -0.03 0.23
N PRO A 30 20.51 -0.73 1.11
CA PRO A 30 19.90 -1.67 2.02
C PRO A 30 18.86 -0.94 2.88
N PRO A 31 17.70 -1.55 3.15
CA PRO A 31 16.65 -0.93 3.93
C PRO A 31 17.15 -0.65 5.35
N VAL A 32 17.36 0.63 5.65
CA VAL A 32 17.73 1.08 6.99
C VAL A 32 16.51 0.97 7.88
N ARG A 33 16.69 0.36 9.08
CA ARG A 33 15.62 0.31 10.08
C ARG A 33 15.27 1.74 10.47
N ARG A 34 14.00 2.11 10.29
CA ARG A 34 13.51 3.40 10.79
C ARG A 34 13.62 3.40 12.31
N ALA A 35 14.05 4.53 12.85
CA ALA A 35 14.13 4.75 14.28
C ALA A 35 12.73 4.64 14.92
N PRO A 36 12.63 4.20 16.19
CA PRO A 36 11.35 3.86 16.83
C PRO A 36 10.36 5.03 16.88
N GLU A 37 10.83 6.27 16.91
CA GLU A 37 10.02 7.49 16.88
C GLU A 37 9.32 7.74 15.54
N LEU A 38 9.79 7.10 14.46
CA LEU A 38 9.21 7.19 13.11
C LEU A 38 8.29 6.00 12.78
N VAL A 39 8.08 5.09 13.73
CA VAL A 39 7.16 3.96 13.54
C VAL A 39 5.74 4.53 13.49
N PRO A 40 5.03 4.45 12.35
CA PRO A 40 3.63 4.83 12.32
C PRO A 40 2.91 3.97 13.36
N ALA A 41 2.13 4.61 14.23
CA ALA A 41 1.34 3.90 15.22
C ALA A 41 0.62 2.75 14.51
N VAL A 42 0.94 1.51 14.89
CA VAL A 42 0.41 0.31 14.24
C VAL A 42 -1.11 0.37 14.40
N SER A 43 -1.81 0.87 13.39
CA SER A 43 -3.24 0.72 13.24
C SER A 43 -3.45 -0.77 13.01
N ARG A 44 -3.56 -1.54 14.09
CA ARG A 44 -3.94 -2.95 14.02
C ARG A 44 -5.26 -2.99 13.25
N PRO A 45 -5.31 -3.64 12.07
CA PRO A 45 -6.60 -3.85 11.43
C PRO A 45 -7.44 -4.66 12.41
N LYS A 46 -8.55 -4.07 12.87
CA LYS A 46 -9.54 -4.77 13.69
C LYS A 46 -10.00 -5.97 12.88
N GLN A 47 -9.55 -7.17 13.23
CA GLN A 47 -10.10 -8.39 12.66
C GLN A 47 -11.59 -8.40 12.99
N ARG A 48 -12.43 -8.08 11.99
CA ARG A 48 -13.85 -8.37 12.10
C ARG A 48 -13.97 -9.88 12.05
N LEU A 49 -14.00 -10.52 13.22
CA LEU A 49 -14.53 -11.87 13.33
C LEU A 49 -15.96 -11.79 12.77
N ALA A 50 -16.16 -12.28 11.55
CA ALA A 50 -17.49 -12.51 11.02
C ALA A 50 -18.10 -13.65 11.84
N SER A 51 -18.64 -13.33 13.02
CA SER A 51 -19.41 -14.27 13.82
C SER A 51 -20.62 -14.68 12.98
N GLY A 52 -20.64 -15.94 12.58
CA GLY A 52 -21.57 -16.47 11.60
C GLY A 52 -23.03 -16.18 11.94
N ARG A 53 -23.76 -15.74 10.93
CA ARG A 53 -25.21 -15.92 10.88
C ARG A 53 -25.57 -16.53 9.53
N ARG A 54 -25.39 -17.86 9.41
CA ARG A 54 -26.07 -18.64 8.37
C ARG A 54 -27.57 -18.51 8.64
N ARG A 55 -28.28 -17.73 7.83
CA ARG A 55 -29.74 -17.80 7.77
C ARG A 55 -30.08 -19.01 6.90
N THR A 56 -30.54 -20.09 7.51
CA THR A 56 -31.26 -21.13 6.77
C THR A 56 -32.63 -20.57 6.41
N VAL A 57 -32.95 -20.52 5.13
CA VAL A 57 -34.30 -20.25 4.66
C VAL A 57 -35.08 -21.55 4.81
N ARG A 58 -36.14 -21.52 5.62
CA ARG A 58 -37.17 -22.55 5.65
C ARG A 58 -38.46 -21.89 5.20
N THR A 59 -38.80 -22.10 3.93
CA THR A 59 -40.16 -22.17 3.36
C THR A 59 -40.02 -22.75 1.97
#